data_AF-Q3JCQ8-F1
#
_entry.id   AF-Q3JCQ8-F1
#
_cell.length_a   1.000
_cell.length_b   1.000
_cell.length_c   1.000
_cell.angle_alpha   90.00
_cell.angle_beta   90.00
_cell.angle_gamma   90.00
#
_symmetry.space_group_name_H-M   'P 1'
#
loop_
_entity.id
_entity.type
_entity.pdbx_description
1 polymer ?
#
loop_
_entity_poly.entity_id
_entity_poly.type
_entity_poly.pdbx_seq_one_letter_code
_entity_poly.pdbx_strand_id
1 'polypeptide(L)'
;MKNQKESIRKMVSYLNNDEKDGGYWLPNIQRPFVWSEDQIERLFDSIMREYPISTLLVWRTKAEIRHRKFVDNYKQGLRLTDFYVPENN
;
A
#
# COMPACT_ATOMS: atom_id res chain seq x y z
N MET A 1 0.78 -3.66 -20.40
CA MET A 1 0.19 -3.32 -19.08
C MET A 1 -1.11 -2.60 -19.32
N LYS A 2 -2.22 -2.98 -18.66
CA LYS A 2 -3.52 -2.30 -18.80
C LYS A 2 -3.65 -1.28 -17.69
N ASN A 3 -3.80 0.00 -18.02
CA ASN A 3 -4.12 1.04 -17.06
C ASN A 3 -5.60 0.94 -16.71
N GLN A 4 -5.91 0.75 -15.43
CA GLN A 4 -7.29 0.70 -14.93
C GLN A 4 -7.55 1.95 -14.10
N LYS A 5 -8.67 2.64 -14.36
CA LYS A 5 -9.15 3.74 -13.52
C LYS A 5 -10.07 3.15 -12.46
N GLU A 6 -9.63 3.18 -11.21
CA GLU A 6 -10.38 2.66 -10.07
C GLU A 6 -10.45 3.72 -8.97
N SER A 7 -11.50 3.69 -8.15
CA SER A 7 -11.63 4.62 -7.04
C SER A 7 -10.63 4.30 -5.94
N ILE A 8 -10.17 5.35 -5.22
CA ILE A 8 -9.30 5.19 -4.05
C ILE A 8 -9.95 4.25 -3.03
N ARG A 9 -11.26 4.41 -2.78
CA ARG A 9 -12.02 3.55 -1.87
C ARG A 9 -11.93 2.07 -2.25
N LYS A 10 -12.06 1.76 -3.54
CA LYS A 10 -11.93 0.39 -4.02
C LYS A 10 -10.51 -0.10 -3.77
N MET A 11 -9.48 0.65 -4.16
CA MET A 11 -8.08 0.27 -3.91
C MET A 11 -7.78 0.00 -2.44
N VAL A 12 -8.27 0.84 -1.53
CA VAL A 12 -8.09 0.67 -0.08
C VAL A 12 -8.72 -0.64 0.42
N SER A 13 -9.84 -1.08 -0.17
CA SER A 13 -10.49 -2.34 0.23
C SER A 13 -9.68 -3.62 -0.10
N TYR A 14 -8.66 -3.52 -0.95
CA TYR A 14 -7.76 -4.62 -1.29
C TYR A 14 -6.56 -4.73 -0.32
N LEU A 15 -6.23 -3.65 0.41
CA LEU A 15 -5.06 -3.65 1.30
C LEU A 15 -5.24 -4.71 2.40
N ASN A 16 -4.23 -5.54 2.62
CA ASN A 16 -4.22 -6.59 3.65
C ASN A 16 -5.40 -7.58 3.57
N ASN A 17 -5.98 -7.79 2.37
CA ASN A 17 -7.20 -8.58 2.21
C ASN A 17 -7.05 -9.70 1.17
N ASP A 18 -6.71 -10.90 1.63
CA ASP A 18 -6.53 -12.09 0.77
C ASP A 18 -7.79 -12.50 0.00
N GLU A 19 -8.99 -12.20 0.53
CA GLU A 19 -10.27 -12.56 -0.10
C GLU A 19 -10.54 -11.73 -1.38
N LYS A 20 -9.79 -10.65 -1.60
CA LYS A 20 -9.95 -9.73 -2.74
C LYS A 20 -8.87 -9.96 -3.79
N ASP A 21 -9.02 -11.01 -4.61
CA ASP A 21 -8.06 -11.36 -5.69
C ASP A 21 -6.61 -11.50 -5.16
N GLY A 22 -6.46 -12.09 -3.97
CA GLY A 22 -5.17 -12.26 -3.29
C GLY A 22 -4.66 -11.01 -2.58
N GLY A 23 -5.38 -9.89 -2.61
CA GLY A 23 -5.08 -8.69 -1.85
C GLY A 23 -3.88 -7.88 -2.34
N TYR A 24 -3.73 -6.68 -1.79
CA TYR A 24 -2.55 -5.85 -1.99
C TYR A 24 -1.65 -5.92 -0.76
N TRP A 25 -0.37 -6.19 -1.04
CA TRP A 25 0.68 -6.39 -0.05
C TRP A 25 1.90 -5.55 -0.41
N LEU A 26 2.71 -5.24 0.60
CA LEU A 26 3.98 -4.55 0.37
C LEU A 26 5.10 -5.59 0.17
N PRO A 27 5.88 -5.51 -0.91
CA PRO A 27 7.03 -6.38 -1.07
C PRO A 27 8.06 -6.05 0.01
N ASN A 28 8.79 -7.05 0.53
CA ASN A 28 9.72 -6.81 1.64
C ASN A 28 10.86 -5.85 1.30
N ILE A 29 11.23 -5.73 0.02
CA ILE A 29 12.20 -4.74 -0.47
C ILE A 29 11.71 -3.29 -0.38
N GLN A 30 10.40 -3.05 -0.22
CA GLN A 30 9.85 -1.71 -0.14
C GLN A 30 10.47 -0.96 1.05
N ARG A 31 11.09 0.18 0.77
CA ARG A 31 11.72 1.03 1.78
C ARG A 31 10.68 1.55 2.78
N PRO A 32 11.11 1.87 4.02
CA PRO A 32 10.25 2.58 4.97
C PRO A 32 9.66 3.84 4.33
N PHE A 33 8.46 4.21 4.76
CA PHE A 33 7.83 5.46 4.35
C PHE A 33 8.64 6.64 4.89
N VAL A 34 8.87 7.66 4.05
CA VAL A 34 9.80 8.78 4.35
C VAL A 34 9.16 10.16 4.27
N TRP A 35 7.87 10.26 3.96
CA TRP A 35 7.25 11.58 3.87
C TRP A 35 7.02 12.16 5.26
N SER A 36 7.32 13.44 5.37
CA SER A 36 6.92 14.30 6.48
C SER A 36 5.42 14.59 6.46
N GLU A 37 4.89 15.06 7.59
CA GLU A 37 3.48 15.47 7.72
C GLU A 37 3.10 16.53 6.68
N ASP A 38 3.92 17.57 6.47
CA ASP A 38 3.71 18.60 5.45
C ASP A 38 3.55 18.03 4.03
N GLN A 39 4.30 16.99 3.69
CA GLN A 39 4.22 16.35 2.38
C GLN A 39 2.93 15.54 2.23
N ILE A 40 2.47 14.90 3.30
CA ILE A 40 1.19 14.20 3.34
C ILE A 40 0.05 15.20 3.15
N GLU A 41 0.07 16.32 3.88
CA GLU A 41 -0.94 17.39 3.77
C GLU A 41 -1.05 17.94 2.35
N ARG A 42 0.09 18.18 1.67
CA ARG A 42 0.10 18.61 0.27
C ARG A 42 -0.54 17.61 -0.69
N LEU A 43 -0.39 16.32 -0.43
CA LEU A 43 -1.08 15.28 -1.20
C LEU A 43 -2.60 15.38 -0.98
N PHE A 44 -3.05 15.53 0.26
CA PHE A 44 -4.48 15.70 0.56
C PHE A 44 -5.06 16.95 -0.08
N ASP A 45 -4.36 18.09 -0.01
CA ASP A 45 -4.77 19.33 -0.70
C ASP A 45 -4.88 19.12 -2.22
N SER A 46 -3.92 18.40 -2.83
CA SER A 46 -3.98 18.06 -4.25
C SER A 46 -5.19 17.20 -4.61
N ILE A 47 -5.52 16.21 -3.77
CA ILE A 47 -6.69 15.33 -3.96
C ILE A 47 -7.98 16.15 -3.83
N MET A 48 -8.09 17.03 -2.83
CA MET A 48 -9.28 17.87 -2.62
C MET A 48 -9.49 18.90 -3.74
N ARG A 49 -8.42 19.34 -4.39
CA ARG A 49 -8.44 20.22 -5.57
C ARG A 49 -8.63 19.47 -6.89
N GLU A 50 -8.81 18.16 -6.85
CA GLU A 50 -8.97 17.29 -8.02
C GLU A 50 -7.77 17.35 -8.99
N TYR A 51 -6.58 17.68 -8.49
CA TYR A 51 -5.37 17.60 -9.30
C TYR A 51 -5.07 16.14 -9.66
N PRO A 52 -4.57 15.87 -10.88
CA PRO A 52 -4.26 14.52 -11.30
C PRO A 52 -3.19 13.91 -10.39
N ILE A 53 -3.57 12.86 -9.67
CA ILE A 53 -2.64 12.03 -8.91
C ILE A 53 -1.89 11.07 -9.85
N SER A 54 -0.66 10.72 -9.45
CA SER A 54 0.19 9.79 -10.20
C SER A 54 -0.40 8.36 -10.21
N THR A 55 0.22 7.47 -10.99
CA THR A 55 -0.20 6.07 -11.10
C THR A 55 0.38 5.21 -9.98
N LEU A 56 -0.38 4.19 -9.56
CA LEU A 56 0.11 3.12 -8.69
C LEU A 56 0.52 1.92 -9.54
N LEU A 57 1.69 1.34 -9.22
CA LEU A 57 2.15 0.11 -9.85
C LEU A 57 1.71 -1.09 -9.02
N VAL A 58 0.96 -2.00 -9.62
CA VAL A 58 0.54 -3.26 -9.01
C VAL A 58 1.11 -4.41 -9.83
N TRP A 59 1.75 -5.35 -9.14
CA TRP A 59 2.25 -6.58 -9.75
C TRP A 59 1.41 -7.77 -9.28
N ARG A 60 0.78 -8.46 -10.24
CA ARG A 60 0.03 -9.70 -9.99
C ARG A 60 0.86 -10.90 -10.44
N THR A 61 1.11 -11.82 -9.52
CA THR A 61 1.92 -13.02 -9.75
C THR A 61 1.33 -14.21 -9.01
N LYS A 62 1.59 -15.42 -9.50
CA LYS A 62 1.26 -16.69 -8.82
C LYS A 62 2.46 -17.24 -8.03
N ALA A 63 3.64 -16.64 -8.21
CA ALA A 63 4.82 -17.03 -7.47
C ALA A 63 4.69 -16.60 -6.01
N GLU A 64 5.17 -17.43 -5.09
CA GLU A 64 5.30 -17.05 -3.69
C GLU A 64 6.42 -16.02 -3.55
N ILE A 65 6.09 -14.87 -2.97
CA ILE A 65 7.01 -13.76 -2.79
C ILE A 65 6.86 -13.26 -1.37
N ARG A 66 8.00 -13.09 -0.70
CA ARG A 66 8.07 -12.48 0.62
C ARG A 66 7.48 -11.07 0.61
N HIS A 67 6.37 -10.91 1.32
CA HIS A 67 5.66 -9.65 1.49
C HIS A 67 5.35 -9.38 2.96
N ARG A 68 4.87 -8.16 3.23
CA ARG A 68 4.40 -7.73 4.54
C ARG A 68 3.09 -6.99 4.43
N LYS A 69 2.38 -6.88 5.55
CA LYS A 69 1.15 -6.10 5.66
C LYS A 69 1.44 -4.60 5.54
N PHE A 70 0.49 -3.88 4.98
CA PHE A 70 0.34 -2.45 5.22
C PHE A 70 0.07 -2.22 6.71
N VAL A 71 0.48 -1.06 7.22
CA VAL A 71 0.26 -0.70 8.62
C VAL A 71 -1.22 -0.41 8.84
N ASP A 72 -1.90 -1.16 9.71
CA ASP A 72 -3.32 -0.95 10.00
C ASP A 72 -3.53 0.31 10.86
N ASN A 73 -2.71 0.49 11.90
CA ASN A 73 -2.75 1.65 12.79
C ASN A 73 -1.34 2.21 12.99
N TYR A 74 -1.12 3.45 12.52
CA TYR A 74 0.16 4.12 12.71
C TYR A 74 0.36 4.54 14.17
N LYS A 75 1.56 4.28 14.70
CA LYS A 75 2.04 4.82 15.98
C LYS A 75 3.49 5.26 15.83
N GLN A 76 3.86 6.32 16.54
CA GLN A 76 5.24 6.80 16.54
C GLN A 76 6.18 5.72 17.10
N GLY A 77 7.34 5.54 16.47
CA GLY A 77 8.30 4.51 16.87
C GLY A 77 7.93 3.09 16.45
N LEU A 78 7.03 2.93 15.47
CA LEU A 78 6.71 1.62 14.88
C LEU A 78 7.95 0.92 14.34
N ARG A 79 8.07 -0.37 14.66
CA ARG A 79 9.07 -1.24 14.07
C ARG A 79 8.43 -2.00 12.93
N LEU A 80 9.00 -1.88 11.73
CA LEU A 80 8.48 -2.57 10.54
C LEU A 80 8.51 -4.10 10.68
N THR A 81 9.35 -4.63 11.56
CA THR A 81 9.41 -6.06 11.90
C THR A 81 8.09 -6.59 12.43
N ASP A 82 7.28 -5.75 13.09
CA ASP A 82 6.02 -6.16 13.70
C ASP A 82 4.94 -6.52 12.64
N PHE A 83 5.14 -6.10 11.38
CA PHE A 83 4.21 -6.34 10.27
C PHE A 83 4.70 -7.41 9.30
N TYR A 84 5.80 -8.08 9.61
CA TYR A 84 6.27 -9.23 8.85
C TYR A 84 5.22 -10.35 8.96
N VAL A 85 4.79 -10.86 7.81
CA VAL A 85 3.92 -12.05 7.77
C VAL A 85 4.85 -13.25 7.64
N PRO A 86 4.94 -14.14 8.64
CA PRO A 86 5.69 -15.38 8.51
C PRO A 86 5.11 -16.19 7.35
N GLU A 87 5.98 -16.75 6.50
CA GLU A 87 5.57 -17.82 5.60
C GLU A 87 5.09 -18.99 6.50
N ASN A 88 3.79 -19.32 6.44
CA ASN A 88 3.31 -20.57 7.02
C ASN A 88 3.96 -21.71 6.22
N ASN A 89 4.67 -22.61 6.92
CA ASN A 89 5.01 -23.95 6.41
C ASN A 89 3.74 -24.75 6.14
#